data_AF-A0A1B8FFG2-F1
#
_entry.id   AF-A0A1B8FFG2-F1
#
_cell.length_a   1.000
_cell.length_b   1.000
_cell.length_c   1.000
_cell.angle_alpha   90.00
_cell.angle_beta   90.00
_cell.angle_gamma   90.00
#
_symmetry.space_group_name_H-M   'P 1'
#
loop_
_entity.id
_entity.type
_entity.pdbx_description
1 polymer ?
#
loop_
_entity_poly.entity_id
_entity_poly.type
_entity_poly.pdbx_seq_one_letter_code
_entity_poly.pdbx_strand_id
1 'polypeptide(L)'
;MLRCGKEQRSSFIFVNFVVICLLVNAFSTLIALLSEDGAVHAIPAADMMRPSEDHTDRNGRQVIPRIIHQTFVNDSIPSQWVPSQRSCINLHPGYEYTLSREFIQTKYRWFLETLDSYPYHIQRADAIRYFVLDHYGGIYLDLDDGCARRLDVMLEYPAWLRRTLPTGISNDAKGSVPHHPFFECVIQSLERYANNYGMPVDPIMGNP
;
A
#
# COMPACT_ATOMS: atom_id res chain seq x y z
N MET A 1 -51.02 -36.02 -0.93
CA MET A 1 -50.17 -35.22 -1.85
C MET A 1 -49.68 -33.88 -1.28
N LEU A 2 -50.40 -33.19 -0.37
CA LEU A 2 -50.01 -31.86 0.15
C LEU A 2 -48.78 -31.82 1.09
N ARG A 3 -48.40 -32.93 1.73
CA ARG A 3 -47.27 -32.99 2.68
C ARG A 3 -45.89 -32.96 1.99
N CYS A 4 -45.78 -33.60 0.83
CA CYS A 4 -44.53 -33.71 0.05
C CYS A 4 -44.04 -32.34 -0.46
N GLY A 5 -44.96 -31.46 -0.92
CA GLY A 5 -44.60 -30.13 -1.40
C GLY A 5 -44.17 -29.13 -0.31
N LYS A 6 -44.62 -29.31 0.95
CA LYS A 6 -44.20 -28.47 2.09
C LYS A 6 -42.79 -28.80 2.56
N GLU A 7 -42.44 -30.08 2.65
CA GLU A 7 -41.08 -30.51 3.01
C GLU A 7 -40.07 -30.10 1.94
N GLN A 8 -40.41 -30.27 0.66
CA GLN A 8 -39.53 -29.86 -0.44
C GLN A 8 -39.30 -28.34 -0.48
N ARG A 9 -40.32 -27.53 -0.15
CA ARG A 9 -40.20 -26.07 -0.03
C ARG A 9 -39.39 -25.65 1.20
N SER A 10 -39.55 -26.33 2.32
CA SER A 10 -38.78 -26.08 3.55
C SER A 10 -37.30 -26.40 3.36
N SER A 11 -36.99 -27.53 2.73
CA SER A 11 -35.61 -27.93 2.40
C SER A 11 -34.96 -26.95 1.40
N PHE A 12 -35.69 -26.49 0.39
CA PHE A 12 -35.18 -25.48 -0.55
C PHE A 12 -34.83 -24.16 0.16
N ILE A 13 -35.68 -23.67 1.06
CA ILE A 13 -35.41 -22.44 1.82
C ILE A 13 -34.17 -22.62 2.72
N PHE A 14 -34.06 -23.75 3.40
CA PHE A 14 -32.91 -24.05 4.25
C PHE A 14 -31.59 -24.08 3.46
N VAL A 15 -31.57 -24.77 2.31
CA VAL A 15 -30.39 -24.83 1.45
C VAL A 15 -30.00 -23.43 0.95
N ASN A 16 -30.95 -22.62 0.48
CA ASN A 16 -30.65 -21.26 0.05
C ASN A 16 -30.13 -20.39 1.20
N PHE A 17 -30.69 -20.53 2.41
CA PHE A 17 -30.19 -19.83 3.59
C PHE A 17 -28.74 -20.21 3.91
N VAL A 18 -28.42 -21.50 3.90
CA VAL A 18 -27.04 -21.97 4.11
C VAL A 18 -26.10 -21.43 3.03
N VAL A 19 -26.50 -21.47 1.76
CA VAL A 19 -25.71 -20.90 0.65
C VAL A 19 -25.48 -19.40 0.86
N ILE A 20 -26.51 -18.64 1.22
CA ILE A 20 -26.39 -17.20 1.50
C ILE A 20 -25.44 -16.95 2.68
N CYS A 21 -25.55 -17.70 3.78
CA CYS A 21 -24.64 -17.58 4.92
C CYS A 21 -23.19 -17.89 4.53
N LEU A 22 -22.96 -18.92 3.71
CA LEU A 22 -21.63 -19.25 3.21
C LEU A 22 -21.06 -18.13 2.32
N LEU A 23 -21.89 -17.55 1.46
CA LEU A 23 -21.50 -16.40 0.63
C LEU A 23 -21.19 -15.18 1.49
N VAL A 24 -22.06 -14.81 2.43
CA VAL A 24 -21.83 -13.68 3.34
C VAL A 24 -20.56 -13.88 4.15
N ASN A 25 -20.28 -15.09 4.65
CA ASN A 25 -19.05 -15.39 5.35
C ASN A 25 -17.82 -15.29 4.43
N ALA A 26 -17.90 -15.86 3.22
CA ALA A 26 -16.81 -15.84 2.24
C ALA A 26 -16.47 -14.41 1.76
N PHE A 27 -17.47 -13.54 1.66
CA PHE A 27 -17.32 -12.14 1.25
C PHE A 27 -17.34 -11.15 2.42
N SER A 28 -17.27 -11.63 3.67
CA SER A 28 -17.42 -10.78 4.86
C SER A 28 -16.42 -9.62 4.89
N THR A 29 -15.16 -9.85 4.50
CA THR A 29 -14.15 -8.79 4.38
C THR A 29 -14.52 -7.75 3.33
N LEU A 30 -15.01 -8.18 2.16
CA LEU A 30 -15.42 -7.27 1.08
C LEU A 30 -16.67 -6.46 1.48
N ILE A 31 -17.59 -7.08 2.22
CA ILE A 31 -18.77 -6.41 2.77
C ILE A 31 -18.35 -5.40 3.85
N ALA A 32 -17.38 -5.74 4.71
CA ALA A 32 -16.85 -4.83 5.72
C ALA A 32 -16.21 -3.58 5.10
N LEU A 33 -15.49 -3.75 3.98
CA LEU A 33 -14.92 -2.63 3.23
C LEU A 33 -15.96 -1.60 2.78
N LEU A 34 -17.23 -1.96 2.59
CA LEU A 34 -18.29 -0.99 2.24
C LEU A 34 -18.57 0.01 3.38
N SER A 35 -18.19 -0.32 4.61
CA SER A 35 -18.40 0.50 5.81
C SER A 35 -17.11 1.11 6.34
N GLU A 36 -15.94 0.61 5.93
CA GLU A 36 -14.63 1.13 6.32
C GLU A 36 -14.15 2.19 5.34
N ASP A 37 -14.18 3.44 5.77
CA ASP A 37 -13.70 4.58 4.98
C ASP A 37 -12.30 5.06 5.41
N GLY A 38 -11.75 4.52 6.50
CA GLY A 38 -10.43 4.91 7.01
C GLY A 38 -10.39 6.29 7.70
N ALA A 39 -11.54 6.92 7.97
CA ALA A 39 -11.59 8.25 8.59
C ALA A 39 -11.03 8.29 10.02
N VAL A 40 -11.18 7.20 10.78
CA VAL A 40 -10.74 7.12 12.20
C VAL A 40 -9.22 7.31 12.36
N HIS A 41 -8.44 6.87 11.36
CA HIS A 41 -6.97 6.96 11.36
C HIS A 41 -6.45 8.02 10.39
N ALA A 42 -7.33 8.87 9.86
CA ALA A 42 -6.94 9.92 8.92
C ALA A 42 -6.12 10.99 9.65
N ILE A 43 -4.93 11.26 9.13
CA ILE A 43 -4.15 12.44 9.54
C ILE A 43 -4.93 13.68 9.09
N PRO A 44 -5.32 14.60 9.99
CA PRO A 44 -6.08 15.79 9.63
C PRO A 44 -5.34 16.66 8.60
N ALA A 45 -6.08 17.24 7.66
CA ALA A 45 -5.51 18.15 6.67
C ALA A 45 -4.79 19.35 7.32
N ALA A 46 -5.30 19.85 8.45
CA ALA A 46 -4.68 20.92 9.23
C ALA A 46 -3.27 20.54 9.70
N ASP A 47 -3.06 19.28 10.11
CA ASP A 47 -1.74 18.80 10.53
C ASP A 47 -0.81 18.71 9.32
N MET A 48 -1.30 18.18 8.20
CA MET A 48 -0.51 18.10 6.95
C MET A 48 -0.14 19.46 6.34
N MET A 49 -0.98 20.48 6.56
CA MET A 49 -0.81 21.84 6.03
C MET A 49 -0.04 22.76 6.98
N ARG A 50 0.32 22.28 8.17
CA ARG A 50 1.10 23.06 9.13
C ARG A 50 2.44 23.47 8.50
N PRO A 51 2.83 24.76 8.56
CA PRO A 51 4.13 25.20 8.07
C PRO A 51 5.26 24.35 8.67
N SER A 52 6.27 24.06 7.85
CA SER A 52 7.53 23.53 8.36
C SER A 52 8.20 24.64 9.16
N GLU A 53 7.97 24.66 10.47
CA GLU A 53 8.75 25.47 11.39
C GLU A 53 10.23 25.04 11.32
N ASP A 54 11.12 26.02 11.48
CA ASP A 54 12.56 25.94 11.22
C ASP A 54 13.23 24.66 11.79
N HIS A 55 14.24 24.16 11.07
CA HIS A 55 14.82 22.82 11.17
C HIS A 55 15.39 22.43 12.56
N THR A 56 15.52 23.38 13.47
CA THR A 56 16.35 23.25 14.67
C THR A 56 15.69 22.49 15.82
N ASP A 57 14.35 22.35 15.85
CA ASP A 57 13.65 21.79 17.01
C ASP A 57 12.92 20.44 16.78
N ARG A 58 12.89 19.93 15.53
CA ARG A 58 12.07 18.74 15.18
C ARG A 58 12.77 17.39 15.27
N ASN A 59 14.09 17.37 15.48
CA ASN A 59 14.85 16.11 15.48
C ASN A 59 14.39 15.13 16.58
N GLY A 60 13.72 15.62 17.63
CA GLY A 60 13.17 14.78 18.71
C GLY A 60 11.79 14.15 18.44
N ARG A 61 11.08 14.56 17.37
CA ARG A 61 9.72 14.08 17.06
C ARG A 61 9.61 13.32 15.74
N GLN A 62 10.58 13.48 14.85
CA GLN A 62 10.61 12.78 13.58
C GLN A 62 11.13 11.35 13.79
N VAL A 63 10.32 10.37 13.41
CA VAL A 63 10.61 8.94 13.58
C VAL A 63 10.90 8.25 12.24
N ILE A 64 10.30 8.73 11.14
CA ILE A 64 10.59 8.21 9.80
C ILE A 64 11.96 8.73 9.33
N PRO A 65 12.85 7.85 8.84
CA PRO A 65 14.12 8.25 8.22
C PRO A 65 13.94 9.25 7.07
N ARG A 66 14.86 10.20 6.93
CA ARG A 66 14.85 11.18 5.82
C ARG A 66 15.40 10.56 4.53
N ILE A 67 14.68 9.58 4.00
CA ILE A 67 15.05 8.87 2.77
C ILE A 67 13.84 8.86 1.83
N ILE A 68 14.05 9.26 0.57
CA ILE A 68 13.05 9.15 -0.49
C ILE A 68 13.46 8.00 -1.40
N HIS A 69 12.57 7.03 -1.52
CA HIS A 69 12.69 5.87 -2.37
C HIS A 69 11.75 5.99 -3.56
N GLN A 70 12.28 5.72 -4.75
CA GLN A 70 11.48 5.46 -5.95
C GLN A 70 11.99 4.18 -6.60
N THR A 71 11.16 3.50 -7.37
CA THR A 71 11.55 2.28 -8.08
C THR A 71 11.37 2.44 -9.58
N PHE A 72 12.36 2.02 -10.36
CA PHE A 72 12.21 1.90 -11.80
C PHE A 72 12.93 0.68 -12.36
N VAL A 73 12.46 0.20 -13.50
CA VAL A 73 13.03 -0.97 -14.17
C VAL A 73 14.44 -0.71 -14.70
N ASN A 74 14.78 0.55 -14.99
CA ASN A 74 16.08 0.96 -15.55
C ASN A 74 16.66 2.14 -14.76
N ASP A 75 17.94 2.45 -14.96
CA ASP A 75 18.55 3.66 -14.39
C ASP A 75 18.10 4.94 -15.11
N SER A 76 17.70 4.80 -16.39
CA SER A 76 17.22 5.90 -17.21
C SER A 76 15.72 6.09 -17.06
N ILE A 77 15.32 7.03 -16.21
CA ILE A 77 13.93 7.42 -16.01
C ILE A 77 13.39 8.12 -17.29
N PRO A 78 12.17 7.77 -17.75
CA PRO A 78 11.52 8.44 -18.87
C PRO A 78 11.42 9.96 -18.68
N SER A 79 11.65 10.72 -19.75
CA SER A 79 11.74 12.19 -19.68
C SER A 79 10.49 12.86 -19.10
N GLN A 80 9.32 12.26 -19.28
CA GLN A 80 8.06 12.77 -18.72
C GLN A 80 7.97 12.71 -17.18
N TRP A 81 8.73 11.83 -16.53
CA TRP A 81 8.72 11.65 -15.07
C TRP A 81 9.86 12.37 -14.35
N VAL A 82 10.90 12.78 -15.10
CA VAL A 82 12.01 13.56 -14.55
C VAL A 82 11.54 14.84 -13.82
N PRO A 83 10.55 15.62 -14.31
CA PRO A 83 10.04 16.78 -13.58
C PRO A 83 9.47 16.41 -12.20
N SER A 84 8.66 15.35 -12.12
CA SER A 84 8.07 14.86 -10.86
C SER A 84 9.14 14.42 -9.88
N GLN A 85 10.07 13.55 -10.29
CA GLN A 85 11.24 13.17 -9.50
C GLN A 85 12.01 14.39 -8.97
N ARG A 86 12.37 15.32 -9.87
CA ARG A 86 13.19 16.49 -9.51
C ARG A 86 12.47 17.41 -8.56
N SER A 87 11.16 17.57 -8.67
CA SER A 87 10.37 18.35 -7.71
C SER A 87 10.53 17.83 -6.28
N CYS A 88 10.53 16.50 -6.10
CA CYS A 88 10.76 15.88 -4.80
C CYS A 88 12.20 16.02 -4.30
N ILE A 89 13.19 15.74 -5.14
CA ILE A 89 14.60 15.87 -4.75
C ILE A 89 14.95 17.32 -4.37
N ASN A 90 14.55 18.29 -5.20
CA ASN A 90 14.91 19.69 -5.00
C ASN A 90 14.25 20.30 -3.76
N LEU A 91 13.05 19.85 -3.41
CA LEU A 91 12.29 20.38 -2.29
C LEU A 91 12.71 19.79 -0.94
N HIS A 92 13.48 18.70 -0.93
CA HIS A 92 13.91 17.98 0.27
C HIS A 92 15.43 17.98 0.45
N PRO A 93 16.07 19.17 0.60
CA PRO A 93 17.50 19.23 0.87
C PRO A 93 17.81 18.52 2.20
N GLY A 94 18.77 17.60 2.19
CA GLY A 94 19.16 16.80 3.35
C GLY A 94 18.45 15.45 3.48
N TYR A 95 17.53 15.11 2.56
CA TYR A 95 17.05 13.75 2.42
C TYR A 95 18.02 12.94 1.54
N GLU A 96 18.25 11.68 1.90
CA GLU A 96 18.83 10.72 0.97
C GLU A 96 17.80 10.39 -0.11
N TYR A 97 18.28 10.18 -1.34
CA TYR A 97 17.45 9.77 -2.46
C TYR A 97 17.97 8.45 -3.01
N THR A 98 17.08 7.48 -3.24
CA THR A 98 17.44 6.20 -3.84
C THR A 98 16.46 5.82 -4.94
N LEU A 99 17.01 5.53 -6.13
CA LEU A 99 16.30 4.80 -7.17
C LEU A 99 16.62 3.31 -6.99
N SER A 100 15.73 2.57 -6.34
CA SER A 100 15.97 1.18 -5.96
C SER A 100 15.51 0.21 -7.04
N ARG A 101 16.39 -0.74 -7.40
CA ARG A 101 16.11 -1.79 -8.39
C ARG A 101 16.24 -3.21 -7.84
N GLU A 102 17.22 -3.44 -6.95
CA GLU A 102 17.77 -4.81 -6.76
C GLU A 102 18.03 -5.22 -5.30
N PHE A 103 17.76 -4.36 -4.29
CA PHE A 103 18.07 -4.74 -2.90
C PHE A 103 17.34 -6.01 -2.46
N ILE A 104 16.15 -6.29 -3.02
CA ILE A 104 15.35 -7.49 -2.74
C ILE A 104 16.11 -8.78 -3.07
N GLN A 105 16.93 -8.81 -4.13
CA GLN A 105 17.76 -9.97 -4.50
C GLN A 105 18.84 -10.26 -3.47
N THR A 106 19.31 -9.23 -2.78
CA THR A 106 20.38 -9.35 -1.77
C THR A 106 19.83 -9.58 -0.37
N LYS A 107 18.69 -8.99 -0.01
CA LYS A 107 18.15 -8.96 1.35
C LYS A 107 17.00 -9.94 1.60
N TYR A 108 16.21 -10.27 0.57
CA TYR A 108 14.97 -11.05 0.70
C TYR A 108 14.94 -12.21 -0.30
N ARG A 109 16.00 -13.04 -0.30
CA ARG A 109 16.14 -14.18 -1.22
C ARG A 109 14.96 -15.15 -1.18
N TRP A 110 14.32 -15.31 -0.02
CA TRP A 110 13.17 -16.19 0.16
C TRP A 110 11.96 -15.77 -0.67
N PHE A 111 11.83 -14.49 -1.04
CA PHE A 111 10.69 -13.96 -1.79
C PHE A 111 10.93 -13.94 -3.31
N LEU A 112 12.13 -14.28 -3.79
CA LEU A 112 12.47 -14.13 -5.20
C LEU A 112 11.63 -15.02 -6.12
N GLU A 113 11.35 -16.26 -5.71
CA GLU A 113 10.49 -17.15 -6.49
C GLU A 113 9.08 -16.57 -6.67
N THR A 114 8.52 -16.00 -5.60
CA THR A 114 7.22 -15.32 -5.61
C THR A 114 7.24 -14.06 -6.47
N LEU A 115 8.29 -13.24 -6.34
CA LEU A 115 8.44 -12.02 -7.14
C LEU A 115 8.56 -12.33 -8.64
N ASP A 116 9.30 -13.37 -8.99
CA ASP A 116 9.52 -13.80 -10.37
C ASP A 116 8.24 -14.39 -10.99
N SER A 117 7.39 -15.04 -10.18
CA SER A 117 6.11 -15.61 -10.63
C SER A 117 5.07 -14.55 -11.02
N TYR A 118 5.22 -13.29 -10.61
CA TYR A 118 4.31 -12.22 -11.01
C TYR A 118 4.39 -11.95 -12.52
N PRO A 119 3.28 -12.07 -13.28
CA PRO A 119 3.31 -11.94 -14.74
C PRO A 119 3.63 -10.52 -15.22
N TYR A 120 3.31 -9.49 -14.44
CA TYR A 120 3.44 -8.10 -14.85
C TYR A 120 4.54 -7.35 -14.09
N HIS A 121 5.29 -6.50 -14.80
CA HIS A 121 6.33 -5.66 -14.19
C HIS A 121 5.79 -4.74 -13.10
N ILE A 122 4.55 -4.24 -13.27
CA ILE A 122 3.92 -3.36 -12.28
C ILE A 122 3.71 -4.08 -10.94
N GLN A 123 3.28 -5.34 -10.96
CA GLN A 123 3.08 -6.16 -9.75
C GLN A 123 4.38 -6.37 -8.99
N ARG A 124 5.49 -6.56 -9.70
CA ARG A 124 6.82 -6.66 -9.07
C ARG A 124 7.22 -5.35 -8.40
N ALA A 125 6.99 -4.22 -9.07
CA ALA A 125 7.25 -2.90 -8.48
C ALA A 125 6.33 -2.59 -7.29
N ASP A 126 5.06 -2.99 -7.37
CA ASP A 126 4.07 -2.90 -6.29
C ASP A 126 4.47 -3.73 -5.08
N ALA A 127 5.07 -4.90 -5.27
CA ALA A 127 5.60 -5.71 -4.17
C ALA A 127 6.86 -5.08 -3.56
N ILE A 128 7.85 -4.75 -4.39
CA ILE A 128 9.19 -4.28 -3.94
C ILE A 128 9.10 -3.06 -3.02
N ARG A 129 8.20 -2.11 -3.28
CA ARG A 129 8.06 -0.90 -2.45
C ARG A 129 7.71 -1.18 -0.98
N TYR A 130 7.00 -2.28 -0.69
CA TYR A 130 6.72 -2.67 0.70
C TYR A 130 7.99 -3.16 1.41
N PHE A 131 8.83 -3.93 0.71
CA PHE A 131 10.12 -4.39 1.22
C PHE A 131 11.09 -3.22 1.45
N VAL A 132 11.04 -2.18 0.61
CA VAL A 132 11.91 -1.00 0.78
C VAL A 132 11.60 -0.32 2.11
N LEU A 133 10.31 -0.08 2.36
CA LEU A 133 9.85 0.58 3.59
C LEU A 133 10.01 -0.29 4.83
N ASP A 134 9.80 -1.60 4.73
CA ASP A 134 10.11 -2.52 5.82
C ASP A 134 11.60 -2.46 6.18
N HIS A 135 12.50 -2.51 5.20
CA HIS A 135 13.93 -2.60 5.45
C HIS A 135 14.57 -1.28 5.90
N TYR A 136 14.29 -0.21 5.16
CA TYR A 136 14.95 1.09 5.33
C TYR A 136 14.09 2.12 6.05
N GLY A 137 12.77 1.88 6.17
CA GLY A 137 11.82 2.92 6.47
C GLY A 137 11.80 3.98 5.37
N GLY A 138 11.55 5.23 5.76
CA GLY A 138 11.60 6.37 4.87
C GLY A 138 10.26 6.62 4.17
N ILE A 139 10.35 7.25 3.00
CA ILE A 139 9.21 7.64 2.17
C ILE A 139 9.37 6.98 0.81
N TYR A 140 8.33 6.31 0.34
CA TYR A 140 8.24 5.84 -1.04
C TYR A 140 7.27 6.74 -1.83
N LEU A 141 7.67 7.11 -3.04
CA LEU A 141 6.86 7.85 -4.01
C LEU A 141 6.97 7.20 -5.40
N ASP A 142 5.86 7.08 -6.13
CA ASP A 142 5.90 6.74 -7.55
C ASP A 142 6.63 7.84 -8.36
N LEU A 143 7.11 7.50 -9.56
CA LEU A 143 7.96 8.40 -10.36
C LEU A 143 7.19 9.55 -11.02
N ASP A 144 5.90 9.36 -11.24
CA ASP A 144 4.98 10.37 -11.77
C ASP A 144 4.39 11.26 -10.66
N ASP A 145 4.55 10.89 -9.39
CA ASP A 145 4.17 11.71 -8.23
C ASP A 145 5.19 12.83 -7.96
N GLY A 146 4.77 14.08 -8.22
CA GLY A 146 5.56 15.27 -7.90
C GLY A 146 5.30 15.83 -6.50
N CYS A 147 6.30 16.46 -5.90
CA CYS A 147 6.20 17.10 -4.59
C CYS A 147 5.90 18.59 -4.74
N ALA A 148 4.75 19.01 -4.22
CA ALA A 148 4.37 20.43 -4.13
C ALA A 148 4.78 21.09 -2.80
N ARG A 149 5.09 20.28 -1.78
CA ARG A 149 5.49 20.73 -0.44
C ARG A 149 6.43 19.75 0.21
N ARG A 150 7.12 20.23 1.24
CA ARG A 150 7.99 19.43 2.10
C ARG A 150 7.19 18.40 2.90
N LEU A 151 7.73 17.19 3.03
CA LEU A 151 7.14 16.04 3.71
C LEU A 151 7.59 15.93 5.18
N ASP A 152 8.33 16.91 5.70
CA ASP A 152 8.89 16.91 7.06
C ASP A 152 7.85 16.66 8.17
N VAL A 153 6.63 17.15 7.99
CA VAL A 153 5.53 16.94 8.96
C VAL A 153 5.09 15.47 8.97
N MET A 154 5.16 14.79 7.83
CA MET A 154 4.79 13.39 7.71
C MET A 154 5.77 12.47 8.45
N LEU A 155 6.99 12.94 8.73
CA LEU A 155 8.00 12.17 9.46
C LEU A 155 7.68 12.02 10.95
N GLU A 156 6.73 12.79 11.49
CA GLU A 156 6.29 12.71 12.90
C GLU A 156 5.39 11.49 13.18
N TYR A 157 4.93 10.80 12.12
CA TYR A 157 4.05 9.63 12.22
C TYR A 157 4.85 8.34 12.02
N PRO A 158 4.56 7.25 12.75
CA PRO A 158 5.29 5.99 12.60
C PRO A 158 5.03 5.31 11.25
N ALA A 159 3.86 5.55 10.65
CA ALA A 159 3.56 5.20 9.27
C ALA A 159 2.41 6.07 8.75
N TRP A 160 2.35 6.24 7.43
CA TRP A 160 1.25 6.89 6.73
C TRP A 160 1.16 6.35 5.29
N LEU A 161 -0.05 6.33 4.74
CA LEU A 161 -0.34 5.93 3.37
C LEU A 161 -1.37 6.91 2.77
N ARG A 162 -1.32 7.14 1.46
CA ARG A 162 -2.33 7.95 0.76
C ARG A 162 -3.67 7.21 0.78
N ARG A 163 -4.75 7.89 1.19
CA ARG A 163 -6.12 7.33 1.17
C ARG A 163 -6.70 7.39 -0.24
N THR A 164 -7.42 6.35 -0.63
CA THR A 164 -8.23 6.31 -1.86
C THR A 164 -9.71 6.37 -1.50
N LEU A 165 -10.51 7.09 -2.30
CA LEU A 165 -11.97 7.16 -2.13
C LEU A 165 -12.67 6.21 -3.09
N PRO A 166 -13.80 5.59 -2.70
CA PRO A 166 -14.47 5.74 -1.40
C PRO A 166 -13.82 4.96 -0.25
N THR A 167 -13.03 3.92 -0.55
CA THR A 167 -12.41 3.02 0.44
C THR A 167 -11.02 2.61 -0.03
N GLY A 168 -10.13 2.33 0.91
CA GLY A 168 -8.78 1.80 0.62
C GLY A 168 -7.64 2.84 0.71
N ILE A 169 -6.46 2.35 0.35
CA ILE A 169 -5.19 3.06 0.38
C ILE A 169 -4.53 2.95 -0.99
N SER A 170 -3.95 4.05 -1.47
CA SER A 170 -3.19 4.08 -2.71
C SER A 170 -1.80 3.49 -2.50
N ASN A 171 -1.22 3.00 -3.58
CA ASN A 171 0.10 2.38 -3.58
C ASN A 171 1.24 3.38 -3.89
N ASP A 172 0.90 4.60 -4.30
CA ASP A 172 1.79 5.59 -4.92
C ASP A 172 2.64 6.40 -3.92
N ALA A 173 2.10 6.72 -2.75
CA ALA A 173 2.79 7.52 -1.73
C ALA A 173 2.53 7.00 -0.32
N LYS A 174 3.63 6.73 0.39
CA LYS A 174 3.61 6.14 1.74
C LYS A 174 4.94 6.37 2.44
N GLY A 175 4.92 6.31 3.76
CA GLY A 175 6.14 6.32 4.55
C GLY A 175 5.99 5.57 5.85
N SER A 176 7.11 5.10 6.39
CA SER A 176 7.13 4.40 7.67
C SER A 176 8.49 4.40 8.33
N VAL A 177 8.50 4.09 9.62
CA VAL A 177 9.69 3.58 10.29
C VAL A 177 10.05 2.20 9.70
N PRO A 178 11.32 1.79 9.77
CA PRO A 178 11.71 0.41 9.46
C PRO A 178 10.92 -0.58 10.32
N HIS A 179 10.59 -1.74 9.76
CA HIS A 179 9.87 -2.84 10.44
C HIS A 179 8.55 -2.43 11.09
N HIS A 180 7.83 -1.49 10.46
CA HIS A 180 6.51 -1.14 10.94
C HIS A 180 5.53 -2.32 10.75
N PRO A 181 4.76 -2.75 11.77
CA PRO A 181 3.98 -3.99 11.73
C PRO A 181 2.99 -4.10 10.55
N PHE A 182 2.48 -2.96 10.08
CA PHE A 182 1.66 -2.91 8.86
C PHE A 182 2.40 -3.48 7.64
N PHE A 183 3.63 -3.07 7.39
CA PHE A 183 4.39 -3.47 6.21
C PHE A 183 4.86 -4.92 6.30
N GLU A 184 5.23 -5.39 7.50
CA GLU A 184 5.51 -6.81 7.75
C GLU A 184 4.28 -7.70 7.44
N CYS A 185 3.09 -7.27 7.89
CA CYS A 185 1.84 -7.96 7.62
C CYS A 185 1.51 -8.00 6.11
N VAL A 186 1.72 -6.88 5.40
CA VAL A 186 1.53 -6.83 3.95
C VAL A 186 2.49 -7.78 3.24
N ILE A 187 3.78 -7.77 3.60
CA ILE A 187 4.80 -8.66 3.01
C ILE A 187 4.44 -10.13 3.21
N GLN A 188 4.01 -10.53 4.41
CA GLN A 188 3.55 -11.89 4.69
C GLN A 188 2.30 -12.26 3.88
N SER A 189 1.44 -11.27 3.59
CA SER A 189 0.23 -11.49 2.80
C SER A 189 0.53 -11.65 1.31
N LEU A 190 1.52 -10.95 0.76
CA LEU A 190 1.88 -11.02 -0.66
C LEU A 190 2.18 -12.46 -1.13
N GLU A 191 2.85 -13.26 -0.30
CA GLU A 191 3.13 -14.66 -0.59
C GLU A 191 1.83 -15.50 -0.65
N ARG A 192 0.91 -15.27 0.29
CA ARG A 192 -0.38 -15.98 0.34
C ARG A 192 -1.24 -15.71 -0.90
N TYR A 193 -1.19 -14.49 -1.43
CA TYR A 193 -2.02 -14.09 -2.58
C TYR A 193 -1.34 -14.28 -3.93
N ALA A 194 -0.04 -14.61 -3.96
CA ALA A 194 0.71 -14.74 -5.20
C ALA A 194 0.12 -15.75 -6.19
N ASN A 195 -0.60 -16.78 -5.72
CA ASN A 195 -1.15 -17.84 -6.57
C ASN A 195 -2.65 -17.70 -6.91
N ASN A 196 -3.31 -16.61 -6.52
CA ASN A 196 -4.76 -16.41 -6.71
C ASN A 196 -5.08 -15.49 -7.91
N TYR A 197 -4.49 -15.78 -9.08
CA TYR A 197 -4.61 -14.98 -10.32
C TYR A 197 -6.01 -14.89 -10.97
N GLY A 198 -7.06 -15.43 -10.33
CA GLY A 198 -8.44 -15.39 -10.84
C GLY A 198 -9.26 -14.17 -10.41
N MET A 199 -8.70 -13.30 -9.56
CA MET A 199 -9.35 -12.08 -9.09
C MET A 199 -8.82 -10.89 -9.92
N PRO A 200 -9.69 -9.96 -10.37
CA PRO A 200 -9.22 -8.70 -10.95
C PRO A 200 -8.32 -8.00 -9.92
N VAL A 201 -7.16 -7.53 -10.38
CA VAL A 201 -6.09 -6.81 -9.64
C VAL A 201 -6.50 -6.51 -8.20
N ASP A 202 -5.90 -7.23 -7.25
CA ASP A 202 -6.22 -7.11 -5.83
C ASP A 202 -6.31 -5.64 -5.39
N PRO A 203 -7.18 -5.28 -4.44
CA PRO A 203 -7.28 -3.93 -3.87
C PRO A 203 -5.95 -3.39 -3.28
N ILE A 204 -4.95 -4.25 -3.13
CA ILE A 204 -3.60 -3.94 -2.63
C ILE A 204 -2.67 -3.44 -3.76
N MET A 205 -3.03 -3.70 -5.02
CA MET A 205 -2.20 -3.54 -6.23
C MET A 205 -2.86 -2.63 -7.28
N GLY A 206 -4.01 -2.03 -6.96
CA GLY A 206 -4.73 -1.14 -7.87
C GLY A 206 -4.43 0.33 -7.58
N ASN A 207 -3.75 1.00 -8.51
CA ASN A 207 -4.01 2.42 -8.78
C ASN A 207 -4.76 2.50 -10.12
N PRO A 208 -5.70 3.45 -10.30
CA PRO A 208 -6.53 3.57 -11.50
C PRO A 208 -5.73 3.91 -12.77
#